data_AF-A0AAD6J2D1-F1
#
_entry.id   AF-A0AAD6J2D1-F1
#
_cell.length_a   1.000
_cell.length_b   1.000
_cell.length_c   1.000
_cell.angle_alpha   90.00
_cell.angle_beta   90.00
_cell.angle_gamma   90.00
#
_symmetry.space_group_name_H-M   'P 1'
#
loop_
_entity.id
_entity.type
_entity.pdbx_description
1 polymer ?
#
loop_
_entity_poly.entity_id
_entity_poly.type
_entity_poly.pdbx_seq_one_letter_code
_entity_poly.pdbx_strand_id
1 'polypeptide(L)'
;MHASAVRRAAAAASKALKQPLPPAFLGSPTLPDLAAILPPKPVFSSAQSTGYLKCNRAEATAVLTEIWRATRGVQLDSDAIMTAAVSRVCKAQNFDPANFAPLASLHKSTHPSSQTTTTISRNLLHLGVLLDDPAAIIADATRSLAAARSLPQLASLPAWRKLTALASASNAAEAHELLAKAYTQFKDPARAAVAWRKAADAGSGLACSVLGAEAFMTNDTNTANSKDREDKSALAISWYGKAAERGEVDAYLRLGELLMATDPAEAEHNLLVAAASGSFLAVGKLEELYRSRGDSYSLMADSWKELAEAIEAEDRAAGAEVPTVTEHRNNYKPYRPIRSHKRR
;
A
#
# COMPACT_ATOMS: atom_id res chain seq x y z
N MET A 1 11.44 18.54 8.26
CA MET A 1 10.96 19.43 9.35
C MET A 1 9.43 19.43 9.56
N HIS A 2 8.60 19.33 8.51
CA HIS A 2 7.13 19.37 8.61
C HIS A 2 6.48 18.21 9.42
N ALA A 3 7.01 16.99 9.35
CA ALA A 3 6.50 15.85 10.12
C ALA A 3 6.64 16.01 11.65
N SER A 4 7.65 16.78 12.11
CA SER A 4 7.91 17.01 13.54
C SER A 4 6.93 18.02 14.17
N ALA A 5 6.41 18.95 13.36
CA ALA A 5 5.44 19.95 13.79
C ALA A 5 4.04 19.33 13.90
N VAL A 6 3.68 18.44 12.96
CA VAL A 6 2.43 17.67 12.99
C VAL A 6 2.39 16.72 14.20
N ARG A 7 3.49 16.03 14.51
CA ARG A 7 3.58 15.18 15.72
C ARG A 7 3.47 15.96 17.03
N ARG A 8 4.09 17.16 17.11
CA ARG A 8 3.99 18.03 18.29
C ARG A 8 2.60 18.64 18.47
N ALA A 9 1.93 19.02 17.38
CA ALA A 9 0.55 19.49 17.42
C ALA A 9 -0.43 18.36 17.81
N ALA A 10 -0.20 17.13 17.35
CA ALA A 10 -0.98 15.96 17.73
C ALA A 10 -0.82 15.62 19.23
N ALA A 11 0.41 15.73 19.78
CA ALA A 11 0.67 15.52 21.21
C ALA A 11 0.01 16.60 22.10
N ALA A 12 -0.03 17.86 21.64
CA ALA A 12 -0.71 18.95 22.35
C ALA A 12 -2.25 18.79 22.32
N ALA A 13 -2.82 18.35 21.19
CA ALA A 13 -4.25 18.06 21.05
C ALA A 13 -4.68 16.84 21.90
N SER A 14 -3.84 15.82 22.01
CA SER A 14 -4.08 14.64 22.86
C SER A 14 -4.17 14.97 24.36
N LYS A 15 -3.61 16.12 24.80
CA LYS A 15 -3.66 16.56 26.21
C LYS A 15 -4.98 17.27 26.56
N ALA A 16 -5.80 17.61 25.56
CA ALA A 16 -7.02 18.40 25.72
C ALA A 16 -8.34 17.60 25.73
N LEU A 17 -8.35 16.31 25.38
CA LEU A 17 -9.57 15.48 25.40
C LEU A 17 -9.65 14.65 26.69
N LYS A 18 -10.36 15.17 27.70
CA LYS A 18 -10.68 14.47 28.97
C LYS A 18 -12.12 13.95 29.02
N GLN A 19 -12.67 13.44 27.93
CA GLN A 19 -13.92 12.67 28.00
C GLN A 19 -13.84 11.42 27.11
N PRO A 20 -14.22 10.24 27.63
CA PRO A 20 -14.31 9.04 26.82
C PRO A 20 -15.46 9.19 25.82
N LEU A 21 -15.13 9.22 24.53
CA LEU A 21 -16.10 9.14 23.45
C LEU A 21 -16.90 7.83 23.56
N PRO A 22 -18.21 7.83 23.27
CA PRO A 22 -19.01 6.61 23.28
C PRO A 22 -18.45 5.58 22.30
N PRO A 23 -18.64 4.27 22.58
CA PRO A 23 -17.89 3.19 21.92
C PRO A 23 -18.18 3.01 20.43
N ALA A 24 -19.18 3.70 19.84
CA ALA A 24 -19.48 3.74 18.42
C ALA A 24 -20.28 5.02 18.09
N PHE A 25 -20.06 5.65 16.92
CA PHE A 25 -20.94 6.74 16.48
C PHE A 25 -22.23 6.22 15.82
N LEU A 26 -22.15 5.18 14.98
CA LEU A 26 -23.33 4.48 14.46
C LEU A 26 -23.94 3.63 15.58
N GLY A 27 -25.26 3.67 15.72
CA GLY A 27 -25.97 2.96 16.79
C GLY A 27 -25.90 3.60 18.19
N SER A 28 -25.21 4.75 18.34
CA SER A 28 -25.21 5.47 19.62
C SER A 28 -26.60 5.98 19.97
N PRO A 29 -27.09 5.80 21.22
CA PRO A 29 -28.40 6.30 21.64
C PRO A 29 -28.45 7.83 21.71
N THR A 30 -27.31 8.48 21.90
CA THR A 30 -27.13 9.94 21.94
C THR A 30 -26.21 10.40 20.82
N LEU A 31 -26.39 11.65 20.36
CA LEU A 31 -25.50 12.22 19.35
C LEU A 31 -24.10 12.34 19.95
N PRO A 32 -23.09 11.66 19.38
CA PRO A 32 -21.72 11.75 19.88
C PRO A 32 -21.12 13.13 19.59
N ASP A 33 -20.09 13.50 20.35
CA ASP A 33 -19.33 14.71 20.06
C ASP A 33 -18.57 14.56 18.73
N LEU A 34 -19.18 15.09 17.66
CA LEU A 34 -18.63 15.06 16.32
C LEU A 34 -17.32 15.87 16.19
N ALA A 35 -17.08 16.83 17.09
CA ALA A 35 -15.82 17.57 17.10
C ALA A 35 -14.64 16.67 17.48
N ALA A 36 -14.91 15.62 18.26
CA ALA A 36 -13.95 14.61 18.68
C ALA A 36 -13.90 13.39 17.75
N ILE A 37 -14.85 13.24 16.82
CA ILE A 37 -14.82 12.25 15.72
C ILE A 37 -14.03 12.78 14.52
N LEU A 38 -14.06 14.08 14.26
CA LEU A 38 -13.32 14.68 13.15
C LEU A 38 -11.87 15.00 13.55
N PRO A 39 -10.88 14.83 12.64
CA PRO A 39 -9.48 15.17 12.89
C PRO A 39 -9.29 16.59 13.44
N PRO A 40 -8.23 16.91 14.21
CA PRO A 40 -7.98 18.28 14.67
C PRO A 40 -8.00 19.31 13.54
N LYS A 41 -8.50 20.53 13.79
CA LYS A 41 -8.67 21.59 12.77
C LYS A 41 -7.44 21.79 11.87
N PRO A 42 -6.19 21.88 12.39
CA PRO A 42 -5.01 22.05 11.53
C PRO A 42 -4.78 20.89 10.56
N VAL A 43 -5.03 19.66 11.02
CA VAL A 43 -4.89 18.45 10.19
C VAL A 43 -5.98 18.42 9.12
N PHE A 44 -7.21 18.76 9.49
CA PHE A 44 -8.34 18.84 8.56
C PHE A 44 -8.08 19.89 7.47
N SER A 45 -7.69 21.11 7.85
CA SER A 45 -7.42 22.19 6.91
C SER A 45 -6.27 21.86 5.96
N SER A 46 -5.21 21.22 6.46
CA SER A 46 -4.11 20.73 5.62
C SER A 46 -4.59 19.69 4.60
N ALA A 47 -5.33 18.67 5.06
CA ALA A 47 -5.90 17.65 4.19
C ALA A 47 -6.87 18.21 3.14
N GLN A 48 -7.62 19.25 3.48
CA GLN A 48 -8.49 19.93 2.53
C GLN A 48 -7.67 20.70 1.47
N SER A 49 -6.65 21.44 1.90
CA SER A 49 -5.81 22.23 0.98
C SER A 49 -5.01 21.39 -0.02
N THR A 50 -4.67 20.15 0.34
CA THR A 50 -3.97 19.22 -0.56
C THR A 50 -4.93 18.42 -1.46
N GLY A 51 -6.25 18.64 -1.33
CA GLY A 51 -7.26 17.88 -2.06
C GLY A 51 -7.50 16.46 -1.53
N TYR A 52 -6.86 16.07 -0.42
CA TYR A 52 -7.07 14.76 0.22
C TYR A 52 -8.47 14.64 0.85
N LEU A 53 -9.03 15.76 1.33
CA LEU A 53 -10.44 15.91 1.67
C LEU A 53 -11.10 16.88 0.68
N LYS A 54 -12.24 16.48 0.11
CA LYS A 54 -13.04 17.31 -0.79
C LYS A 54 -14.15 18.07 -0.08
N CYS A 55 -14.38 17.76 1.20
CA CYS A 55 -15.37 18.42 2.04
C CYS A 55 -14.71 19.39 3.03
N ASN A 56 -15.48 20.38 3.47
CA ASN A 56 -15.12 21.19 4.62
C ASN A 56 -15.61 20.56 5.93
N ARG A 57 -15.12 21.09 7.07
CA ARG A 57 -15.44 20.53 8.39
C ARG A 57 -16.93 20.67 8.75
N ALA A 58 -17.59 21.74 8.31
CA ALA A 58 -19.01 21.97 8.59
C ALA A 58 -19.89 20.98 7.82
N GLU A 59 -19.59 20.72 6.54
CA GLU A 59 -20.22 19.69 5.72
C GLU A 59 -20.07 18.30 6.34
N ALA A 60 -18.84 17.92 6.72
CA ALA A 60 -18.57 16.64 7.36
C ALA A 60 -19.36 16.50 8.68
N THR A 61 -19.44 17.57 9.48
CA THR A 61 -20.22 17.57 10.73
C THR A 61 -21.71 17.41 10.45
N ALA A 62 -22.26 18.17 9.51
CA ALA A 62 -23.68 18.12 9.15
C ALA A 62 -24.07 16.73 8.63
N VAL A 63 -23.28 16.16 7.73
CA VAL A 63 -23.51 14.84 7.15
C VAL A 63 -23.44 13.74 8.19
N LEU A 64 -22.42 13.73 9.05
CA LEU A 64 -22.33 12.72 10.11
C LEU A 64 -23.48 12.85 11.13
N THR A 65 -23.95 14.07 11.39
CA THR A 65 -25.14 14.31 12.23
C THR A 65 -26.39 13.70 11.59
N GLU A 66 -26.63 13.98 10.31
CA GLU A 66 -27.80 13.47 9.59
C GLU A 66 -27.75 11.96 9.40
N ILE A 67 -26.58 11.40 9.12
CA ILE A 67 -26.38 9.94 9.07
C ILE A 67 -26.71 9.32 10.42
N TRP A 68 -26.22 9.89 11.53
CA TRP A 68 -26.57 9.40 12.85
C TRP A 68 -28.09 9.46 13.08
N ARG A 69 -28.76 10.57 12.75
CA ARG A 69 -30.23 10.70 12.88
C ARG A 69 -30.97 9.65 12.06
N ALA A 70 -30.57 9.47 10.80
CA ALA A 70 -31.23 8.57 9.86
C ALA A 70 -30.99 7.08 10.16
N THR A 71 -29.94 6.75 10.91
CA THR A 71 -29.56 5.38 11.26
C THR A 71 -29.81 5.03 12.73
N ARG A 72 -30.29 5.99 13.52
CA ARG A 72 -30.63 5.78 14.94
C ARG A 72 -31.77 4.77 15.04
N GLY A 73 -31.51 3.64 15.72
CA GLY A 73 -32.48 2.57 15.91
C GLY A 73 -32.62 1.59 14.75
N VAL A 74 -31.85 1.78 13.66
CA VAL A 74 -31.72 0.75 12.62
C VAL A 74 -30.83 -0.37 13.16
N GLN A 75 -31.28 -1.61 13.04
CA GLN A 75 -30.40 -2.75 13.30
C GLN A 75 -29.24 -2.72 12.30
N LEU A 76 -28.01 -2.65 12.82
CA LEU A 76 -26.78 -2.51 12.01
C LEU A 76 -26.56 -3.68 11.04
N ASP A 77 -27.33 -4.77 11.16
CA ASP A 77 -27.25 -5.94 10.30
C ASP A 77 -27.98 -5.76 8.95
N SER A 78 -28.77 -4.69 8.79
CA SER A 78 -29.46 -4.40 7.53
C SER A 78 -28.70 -3.41 6.65
N ASP A 79 -27.66 -3.91 5.97
CA ASP A 79 -26.84 -3.13 5.04
C ASP A 79 -27.69 -2.42 3.97
N ALA A 80 -28.82 -3.00 3.53
CA ALA A 80 -29.70 -2.38 2.54
C ALA A 80 -30.41 -1.12 3.07
N ILE A 81 -30.95 -1.18 4.29
CA ILE A 81 -31.63 -0.03 4.92
C ILE A 81 -30.61 1.05 5.24
N MET A 82 -29.45 0.66 5.78
CA MET A 82 -28.34 1.57 6.06
C MET A 82 -27.84 2.25 4.78
N THR A 83 -27.63 1.49 3.71
CA THR A 83 -27.22 2.03 2.39
C THR A 83 -28.23 3.05 1.88
N ALA A 84 -29.53 2.74 1.91
CA ALA A 84 -30.56 3.64 1.43
C ALA A 84 -30.63 4.94 2.27
N ALA A 85 -30.47 4.85 3.59
CA ALA A 85 -30.44 6.00 4.48
C ALA A 85 -29.20 6.88 4.23
N VAL A 86 -28.01 6.28 4.24
CA VAL A 86 -26.73 6.99 4.05
C VAL A 86 -26.66 7.62 2.65
N SER A 87 -27.12 6.92 1.61
CA SER A 87 -27.15 7.43 0.23
C SER A 87 -28.06 8.65 0.11
N ARG A 88 -29.24 8.61 0.74
CA ARG A 88 -30.18 9.74 0.76
C ARG A 88 -29.57 10.97 1.44
N VAL A 89 -28.92 10.78 2.58
CA VAL A 89 -28.27 11.88 3.32
C VAL A 89 -27.14 12.49 2.49
N CYS A 90 -26.26 11.67 1.92
CA CYS A 90 -25.14 12.18 1.13
C CYS A 90 -25.63 12.96 -0.10
N LYS A 91 -26.67 12.47 -0.80
CA LYS A 91 -27.30 13.18 -1.92
C LYS A 91 -27.92 14.52 -1.48
N ALA A 92 -28.66 14.52 -0.38
CA ALA A 92 -29.32 15.74 0.12
C ALA A 92 -28.32 16.82 0.54
N GLN A 93 -27.14 16.42 1.02
CA GLN A 93 -26.09 17.32 1.48
C GLN A 93 -25.00 17.59 0.43
N ASN A 94 -25.18 17.10 -0.81
CA ASN A 94 -24.17 17.14 -1.87
C ASN A 94 -22.77 16.66 -1.41
N PHE A 95 -22.73 15.60 -0.60
CA PHE A 95 -21.52 15.08 0.00
C PHE A 95 -20.96 13.92 -0.81
N ASP A 96 -19.71 14.04 -1.26
CA ASP A 96 -18.99 12.98 -1.98
C ASP A 96 -18.60 11.84 -1.01
N PRO A 97 -19.07 10.60 -1.24
CA PRO A 97 -18.71 9.43 -0.43
C PRO A 97 -17.20 9.17 -0.31
N ALA A 98 -16.41 9.63 -1.29
CA ALA A 98 -14.95 9.50 -1.29
C ALA A 98 -14.27 10.22 -0.11
N ASN A 99 -14.99 11.04 0.66
CA ASN A 99 -14.47 11.65 1.88
C ASN A 99 -14.40 10.69 3.08
N PHE A 100 -15.19 9.60 3.10
CA PHE A 100 -15.28 8.74 4.28
C PHE A 100 -13.99 7.97 4.60
N ALA A 101 -13.33 7.40 3.59
CA ALA A 101 -12.05 6.70 3.75
C ALA A 101 -10.91 7.64 4.24
N PRO A 102 -10.69 8.82 3.64
CA PRO A 102 -9.79 9.85 4.16
C PRO A 102 -10.09 10.26 5.60
N LEU A 103 -11.36 10.49 5.95
CA LEU A 103 -11.76 10.82 7.33
C LEU A 103 -11.42 9.69 8.31
N ALA A 104 -11.67 8.43 7.94
CA ALA A 104 -11.33 7.27 8.75
C ALA A 104 -9.81 7.15 9.01
N SER A 105 -9.01 7.38 7.96
CA SER A 105 -7.54 7.34 8.00
C SER A 105 -6.95 8.46 8.85
N LEU A 106 -7.41 9.71 8.66
CA LEU A 106 -6.97 10.85 9.46
C LEU A 106 -7.37 10.69 10.92
N HIS A 107 -8.58 10.23 11.19
CA HIS A 107 -9.02 9.99 12.56
C HIS A 107 -8.12 8.97 13.28
N LYS A 108 -7.74 7.87 12.58
CA LYS A 108 -6.84 6.85 13.12
C LYS A 108 -5.43 7.39 13.38
N SER A 109 -4.94 8.32 12.56
CA SER A 109 -3.59 8.88 12.70
C SER A 109 -3.49 9.98 13.76
N THR A 110 -4.58 10.67 14.07
CA THR A 110 -4.57 11.83 14.99
C THR A 110 -4.99 11.51 16.42
N HIS A 111 -5.55 10.33 16.70
CA HIS A 111 -6.01 9.95 18.02
C HIS A 111 -5.21 8.76 18.55
N PRO A 112 -4.86 8.73 19.86
CA PRO A 112 -4.15 7.59 20.44
C PRO A 112 -4.92 6.29 20.21
N SER A 113 -4.19 5.20 19.99
CA SER A 113 -4.71 3.85 19.69
C SER A 113 -5.57 3.32 20.83
N SER A 114 -6.86 3.68 20.83
CA SER A 114 -7.88 3.20 21.76
C SER A 114 -8.90 2.33 21.03
N GLN A 115 -9.64 1.52 21.78
CA GLN A 115 -10.76 0.75 21.24
C GLN A 115 -11.80 1.67 20.57
N THR A 116 -12.09 2.82 21.19
CA THR A 116 -12.99 3.84 20.65
C THR A 116 -12.48 4.44 19.34
N THR A 117 -11.18 4.76 19.27
CA THR A 117 -10.54 5.27 18.06
C THR A 117 -10.77 4.32 16.89
N THR A 118 -10.57 3.02 17.17
CA THR A 118 -10.72 1.96 16.19
C THR A 118 -12.17 1.82 15.72
N THR A 119 -13.15 1.90 16.63
CA THR A 119 -14.57 1.79 16.25
C THR A 119 -15.04 2.96 15.40
N ILE A 120 -14.66 4.20 15.74
CA ILE A 120 -15.04 5.37 14.94
C ILE A 120 -14.45 5.28 13.53
N SER A 121 -13.17 4.95 13.40
CA SER A 121 -12.55 4.75 12.08
C SER A 121 -13.22 3.62 11.29
N ARG A 122 -13.64 2.53 11.93
CA ARG A 122 -14.40 1.46 11.27
C ARG A 122 -15.78 1.93 10.80
N ASN A 123 -16.50 2.69 11.62
CA ASN A 123 -17.81 3.18 11.22
C ASN A 123 -17.71 4.15 10.05
N LEU A 124 -16.73 5.06 10.06
CA LEU A 124 -16.49 5.98 8.94
C LEU A 124 -16.16 5.19 7.67
N LEU A 125 -15.29 4.19 7.77
CA LEU A 125 -14.95 3.33 6.64
C LEU A 125 -16.17 2.54 6.13
N HIS A 126 -16.99 2.01 7.02
CA HIS A 126 -18.20 1.27 6.68
C HIS A 126 -19.20 2.13 5.89
N LEU A 127 -19.35 3.42 6.22
CA LEU A 127 -20.18 4.33 5.42
C LEU A 127 -19.73 4.42 3.96
N GLY A 128 -18.41 4.51 3.73
CA GLY A 128 -17.87 4.47 2.37
C GLY A 128 -18.12 3.13 1.67
N VAL A 129 -17.95 2.01 2.40
CA VAL A 129 -18.24 0.66 1.87
C VAL A 129 -19.71 0.50 1.49
N LEU A 130 -20.66 1.03 2.28
CA LEU A 130 -22.10 0.99 1.95
C LEU A 130 -22.40 1.69 0.63
N LEU A 131 -21.68 2.78 0.32
CA LEU A 131 -21.86 3.60 -0.87
C LEU A 131 -20.96 3.20 -2.06
N ASP A 132 -20.36 2.02 -1.99
CA ASP A 132 -19.48 1.47 -3.03
C ASP A 132 -18.27 2.35 -3.37
N ASP A 133 -17.78 3.14 -2.40
CA ASP A 133 -16.57 3.92 -2.56
C ASP A 133 -15.33 2.99 -2.73
N PRO A 134 -14.57 3.09 -3.84
CA PRO A 134 -13.45 2.20 -4.10
C PRO A 134 -12.39 2.19 -2.99
N ALA A 135 -12.02 3.37 -2.48
CA ALA A 135 -10.98 3.49 -1.45
C ALA A 135 -11.43 2.84 -0.13
N ALA A 136 -12.69 3.02 0.24
CA ALA A 136 -13.27 2.39 1.42
C ALA A 136 -13.35 0.86 1.29
N ILE A 137 -13.79 0.35 0.12
CA ILE A 137 -13.82 -1.08 -0.17
C ILE A 137 -12.41 -1.69 -0.03
N ILE A 138 -11.41 -1.08 -0.67
CA ILE A 138 -10.03 -1.59 -0.66
C ILE A 138 -9.46 -1.58 0.76
N ALA A 139 -9.67 -0.51 1.53
CA ALA A 139 -9.18 -0.42 2.90
C ALA A 139 -9.85 -1.46 3.83
N ASP A 140 -11.17 -1.68 3.71
CA ASP A 140 -11.86 -2.67 4.54
C ASP A 140 -11.53 -4.11 4.13
N ALA A 141 -11.37 -4.37 2.82
CA ALA A 141 -10.92 -5.65 2.32
C ALA A 141 -9.47 -5.96 2.72
N THR A 142 -8.59 -4.95 2.77
CA THR A 142 -7.20 -5.10 3.25
C THR A 142 -7.18 -5.54 4.71
N ARG A 143 -7.99 -4.91 5.55
CA ARG A 143 -8.17 -5.31 6.95
C ARG A 143 -8.71 -6.74 7.06
N SER A 144 -9.68 -7.09 6.22
CA SER A 144 -10.28 -8.42 6.20
C SER A 144 -9.27 -9.49 5.80
N LEU A 145 -8.41 -9.22 4.81
CA LEU A 145 -7.32 -10.09 4.40
C LEU A 145 -6.33 -10.35 5.55
N ALA A 146 -5.94 -9.29 6.28
CA ALA A 146 -5.02 -9.41 7.41
C ALA A 146 -5.56 -10.31 8.55
N ALA A 147 -6.88 -10.39 8.71
CA ALA A 147 -7.54 -11.23 9.71
C ALA A 147 -7.92 -12.64 9.20
N ALA A 148 -7.94 -12.85 7.89
CA ALA A 148 -8.41 -14.09 7.29
C ALA A 148 -7.37 -15.22 7.40
N ARG A 149 -7.86 -16.43 7.64
CA ARG A 149 -7.03 -17.64 7.75
C ARG A 149 -7.13 -18.56 6.53
N SER A 150 -8.11 -18.33 5.66
CA SER A 150 -8.30 -19.11 4.43
C SER A 150 -9.05 -18.32 3.36
N LEU A 151 -8.92 -18.73 2.10
CA LEU A 151 -9.67 -18.13 0.99
C LEU A 151 -11.20 -18.28 1.12
N PRO A 152 -11.76 -19.44 1.52
CA PRO A 152 -13.21 -19.56 1.70
C PRO A 152 -13.75 -18.63 2.78
N GLN A 153 -13.03 -18.47 3.89
CA GLN A 153 -13.37 -17.51 4.94
C GLN A 153 -13.33 -16.08 4.41
N LEU A 154 -12.29 -15.72 3.66
CA LEU A 154 -12.16 -14.38 3.10
C LEU A 154 -13.28 -14.08 2.09
N ALA A 155 -13.57 -15.05 1.20
CA ALA A 155 -14.61 -14.93 0.17
C ALA A 155 -16.04 -14.82 0.72
N SER A 156 -16.28 -15.27 1.97
CA SER A 156 -17.58 -15.10 2.62
C SER A 156 -17.79 -13.71 3.21
N LEU A 157 -16.74 -12.88 3.33
CA LEU A 157 -16.84 -11.54 3.90
C LEU A 157 -17.45 -10.55 2.89
N PRO A 158 -18.43 -9.71 3.29
CA PRO A 158 -19.07 -8.73 2.41
C PRO A 158 -18.07 -7.78 1.71
N ALA A 159 -17.09 -7.29 2.46
CA ALA A 159 -16.04 -6.40 1.93
C ALA A 159 -15.23 -7.06 0.81
N TRP A 160 -14.96 -8.36 0.92
CA TRP A 160 -14.24 -9.09 -0.12
C TRP A 160 -15.08 -9.29 -1.38
N ARG A 161 -16.39 -9.55 -1.23
CA ARG A 161 -17.31 -9.61 -2.37
C ARG A 161 -17.37 -8.27 -3.12
N LYS A 162 -17.46 -7.16 -2.39
CA LYS A 162 -17.41 -5.82 -2.97
C LYS A 162 -16.07 -5.55 -3.67
N LEU A 163 -14.94 -5.96 -3.08
CA LEU A 163 -13.63 -5.88 -3.74
C LEU A 163 -13.60 -6.65 -5.06
N THR A 164 -14.11 -7.89 -5.09
CA THR A 164 -14.13 -8.69 -6.32
C THR A 164 -15.02 -8.06 -7.40
N ALA A 165 -16.14 -7.46 -7.02
CA ALA A 165 -17.04 -6.75 -7.93
C ALA A 165 -16.40 -5.45 -8.46
N LEU A 166 -15.71 -4.68 -7.58
CA LEU A 166 -14.95 -3.49 -7.96
C LEU A 166 -13.87 -3.84 -8.99
N ALA A 167 -13.10 -4.90 -8.73
CA ALA A 167 -12.06 -5.38 -9.64
C ALA A 167 -12.62 -5.92 -10.98
N SER A 168 -13.86 -6.42 -11.03
CA SER A 168 -14.46 -6.87 -12.29
C SER A 168 -15.11 -5.73 -13.08
N ALA A 169 -15.62 -4.71 -12.39
CA ALA A 169 -16.36 -3.61 -13.02
C ALA A 169 -15.46 -2.44 -13.46
N SER A 170 -14.25 -2.34 -12.90
CA SER A 170 -13.35 -1.20 -13.11
C SER A 170 -11.90 -1.65 -13.26
N ASN A 171 -11.08 -0.83 -13.92
CA ASN A 171 -9.64 -1.04 -14.05
C ASN A 171 -8.89 -0.59 -12.78
N ALA A 172 -9.36 -1.00 -11.60
CA ALA A 172 -8.80 -0.59 -10.31
C ALA A 172 -7.55 -1.43 -9.98
N ALA A 173 -6.37 -0.85 -10.19
CA ALA A 173 -5.08 -1.51 -9.99
C ALA A 173 -4.93 -2.08 -8.58
N GLU A 174 -5.24 -1.30 -7.55
CA GLU A 174 -5.10 -1.68 -6.15
C GLU A 174 -6.08 -2.79 -5.75
N ALA A 175 -7.26 -2.86 -6.39
CA ALA A 175 -8.19 -3.95 -6.16
C ALA A 175 -7.65 -5.27 -6.72
N HIS A 176 -7.08 -5.25 -7.94
CA HIS A 176 -6.40 -6.41 -8.50
C HIS A 176 -5.15 -6.81 -7.72
N GLU A 177 -4.37 -5.85 -7.25
CA GLU A 177 -3.23 -6.13 -6.36
C GLU A 177 -3.67 -6.85 -5.09
N LEU A 178 -4.74 -6.40 -4.45
CA LEU A 178 -5.21 -6.99 -3.20
C LEU A 178 -5.72 -8.41 -3.42
N LEU A 179 -6.41 -8.68 -4.53
CA LEU A 179 -6.76 -10.03 -4.95
C LEU A 179 -5.51 -10.89 -5.15
N ALA A 180 -4.50 -10.36 -5.83
CA ALA A 180 -3.25 -11.05 -6.08
C ALA A 180 -2.50 -11.38 -4.78
N LYS A 181 -2.39 -10.42 -3.86
CA LYS A 181 -1.81 -10.59 -2.50
C LYS A 181 -2.54 -11.70 -1.74
N ALA A 182 -3.87 -11.74 -1.79
CA ALA A 182 -4.64 -12.80 -1.13
C ALA A 182 -4.39 -14.18 -1.75
N TYR A 183 -4.42 -14.30 -3.08
CA TYR A 183 -4.13 -15.56 -3.74
C TYR A 183 -2.70 -16.03 -3.49
N THR A 184 -1.73 -15.12 -3.44
CA THR A 184 -0.35 -15.43 -3.04
C THR A 184 -0.28 -15.91 -1.58
N GLN A 185 -0.91 -15.18 -0.63
CA GLN A 185 -0.93 -15.53 0.79
C GLN A 185 -1.50 -16.93 1.05
N PHE A 186 -2.57 -17.29 0.35
CA PHE A 186 -3.24 -18.57 0.50
C PHE A 186 -2.81 -19.62 -0.53
N LYS A 187 -1.65 -19.41 -1.17
CA LYS A 187 -0.98 -20.38 -2.06
C LYS A 187 -1.87 -20.86 -3.22
N ASP A 188 -2.50 -19.91 -3.91
CA ASP A 188 -3.18 -20.13 -5.20
C ASP A 188 -2.39 -19.50 -6.36
N PRO A 189 -1.42 -20.25 -6.92
CA PRO A 189 -0.62 -19.90 -8.09
C PRO A 189 -1.35 -19.21 -9.24
N ALA A 190 -2.39 -19.88 -9.73
CA ALA A 190 -2.97 -19.60 -11.02
C ALA A 190 -3.79 -18.32 -10.91
N ARG A 191 -4.56 -18.18 -9.82
CA ARG A 191 -5.31 -16.95 -9.57
C ARG A 191 -4.41 -15.78 -9.21
N ALA A 192 -3.30 -16.02 -8.50
CA ALA A 192 -2.32 -14.97 -8.21
C ALA A 192 -1.71 -14.42 -9.50
N ALA A 193 -1.22 -15.27 -10.41
CA ALA A 193 -0.62 -14.84 -11.67
C ALA A 193 -1.59 -14.02 -12.54
N VAL A 194 -2.84 -14.47 -12.66
CA VAL A 194 -3.88 -13.74 -13.39
C VAL A 194 -4.17 -12.38 -12.73
N ALA A 195 -4.27 -12.33 -11.41
CA ALA A 195 -4.55 -11.09 -10.68
C ALA A 195 -3.37 -10.10 -10.75
N TRP A 196 -2.12 -10.56 -10.63
CA TRP A 196 -0.93 -9.73 -10.81
C TRP A 196 -0.85 -9.18 -12.24
N ARG A 197 -1.17 -9.99 -13.26
CA ARG A 197 -1.24 -9.49 -14.63
C ARG A 197 -2.28 -8.38 -14.79
N LYS A 198 -3.50 -8.59 -14.30
CA LYS A 198 -4.55 -7.56 -14.34
C LYS A 198 -4.17 -6.30 -13.59
N ALA A 199 -3.51 -6.43 -12.43
CA ALA A 199 -3.02 -5.27 -11.68
C ALA A 199 -1.98 -4.48 -12.50
N ALA A 200 -1.04 -5.17 -13.15
CA ALA A 200 -0.02 -4.53 -13.98
C ALA A 200 -0.63 -3.84 -15.21
N ASP A 201 -1.57 -4.50 -15.89
CA ASP A 201 -2.31 -3.94 -17.03
C ASP A 201 -3.17 -2.74 -16.59
N ALA A 202 -3.66 -2.75 -15.34
CA ALA A 202 -4.35 -1.63 -14.69
C ALA A 202 -3.43 -0.48 -14.24
N GLY A 203 -2.12 -0.64 -14.36
CA GLY A 203 -1.14 0.40 -14.04
C GLY A 203 -0.46 0.27 -12.68
N SER A 204 -0.56 -0.87 -12.00
CA SER A 204 0.18 -1.12 -10.74
C SER A 204 1.68 -1.26 -11.00
N GLY A 205 2.47 -0.40 -10.35
CA GLY A 205 3.93 -0.50 -10.32
C GLY A 205 4.39 -1.76 -9.60
N LEU A 206 3.86 -2.00 -8.40
CA LEU A 206 4.11 -3.20 -7.61
C LEU A 206 3.88 -4.49 -8.41
N ALA A 207 2.78 -4.58 -9.16
CA ALA A 207 2.48 -5.74 -9.97
C ALA A 207 3.48 -5.93 -11.12
N CYS A 208 3.91 -4.84 -11.76
CA CYS A 208 4.98 -4.89 -12.74
C CYS A 208 6.28 -5.42 -12.11
N SER A 209 6.64 -4.97 -10.90
CA SER A 209 7.81 -5.48 -10.16
C SER A 209 7.69 -6.98 -9.84
N VAL A 210 6.51 -7.45 -9.45
CA VAL A 210 6.26 -8.88 -9.17
C VAL A 210 6.42 -9.72 -10.44
N LEU A 211 5.88 -9.26 -11.57
CA LEU A 211 6.02 -9.94 -12.86
C LEU A 211 7.47 -9.92 -13.36
N GLY A 212 8.21 -8.84 -13.13
CA GLY A 212 9.65 -8.75 -13.42
C GLY A 212 10.45 -9.76 -12.61
N ALA A 213 10.14 -9.90 -11.31
CA ALA A 213 10.78 -10.90 -10.45
C ALA A 213 10.47 -12.34 -10.89
N GLU A 214 9.23 -12.62 -11.32
CA GLU A 214 8.85 -13.91 -11.87
C GLU A 214 9.60 -14.24 -13.17
N ALA A 215 9.70 -13.28 -14.09
CA ALA A 215 10.46 -13.43 -15.32
C ALA A 215 11.96 -13.68 -15.02
N PHE A 216 12.52 -12.97 -14.04
CA PHE A 216 13.91 -13.15 -13.62
C PHE A 216 14.17 -14.53 -13.00
N MET A 217 13.36 -14.97 -12.03
CA MET A 217 13.58 -16.25 -11.35
C MET A 217 13.41 -17.47 -12.27
N THR A 218 12.53 -17.39 -13.27
CA THR A 218 12.36 -18.47 -14.26
C THR A 218 13.54 -18.56 -15.24
N ASN A 219 14.47 -17.59 -15.20
CA ASN A 219 15.73 -17.61 -15.94
C ASN A 219 16.77 -18.54 -15.26
N ASP A 220 16.83 -18.53 -13.92
CA ASP A 220 17.76 -19.35 -13.12
C ASP A 220 17.43 -20.86 -13.13
N THR A 221 16.20 -21.25 -13.46
CA THR A 221 15.79 -22.66 -13.45
C THR A 221 16.14 -23.35 -14.77
N ASN A 222 17.33 -23.96 -14.83
CA ASN A 222 17.68 -25.10 -15.71
C ASN A 222 17.24 -24.98 -17.18
N THR A 223 17.30 -23.79 -17.77
CA THR A 223 17.04 -23.61 -19.21
C THR A 223 18.33 -23.83 -19.98
N ALA A 224 18.35 -24.89 -20.80
CA ALA A 224 19.55 -25.34 -21.52
C ALA A 224 19.95 -24.41 -22.68
N ASN A 225 19.06 -23.53 -23.14
CA ASN A 225 19.29 -22.65 -24.29
C ASN A 225 19.60 -21.21 -23.89
N SER A 226 20.62 -20.61 -24.51
CA SER A 226 21.00 -19.20 -24.33
C SER A 226 19.91 -18.22 -24.78
N LYS A 227 19.23 -18.54 -25.89
CA LYS A 227 18.17 -17.67 -26.44
C LYS A 227 16.99 -17.48 -25.49
N ASP A 228 16.55 -18.56 -24.84
CA ASP A 228 15.47 -18.52 -23.86
C ASP A 228 15.86 -17.70 -22.61
N ARG A 229 17.16 -17.65 -22.27
CA ARG A 229 17.67 -16.85 -21.15
C ARG A 229 17.72 -15.36 -21.48
N GLU A 230 18.11 -15.01 -22.70
CA GLU A 230 18.08 -13.64 -23.20
C GLU A 230 16.66 -13.11 -23.27
N ASP A 231 15.72 -13.88 -23.82
CA ASP A 231 14.32 -13.46 -23.96
C ASP A 231 13.63 -13.27 -22.60
N LYS A 232 13.97 -14.09 -21.60
CA LYS A 232 13.49 -13.91 -20.22
C LYS A 232 14.13 -12.72 -19.50
N SER A 233 15.42 -12.47 -19.76
CA SER A 233 16.10 -11.27 -19.25
C SER A 233 15.45 -10.00 -19.82
N ALA A 234 15.21 -9.97 -21.12
CA ALA A 234 14.50 -8.86 -21.78
C ALA A 234 13.08 -8.67 -21.24
N LEU A 235 12.36 -9.77 -20.95
CA LEU A 235 11.04 -9.70 -20.33
C LEU A 235 11.10 -9.11 -18.90
N ALA A 236 12.09 -9.50 -18.09
CA ALA A 236 12.30 -8.94 -16.76
C ALA A 236 12.63 -7.44 -16.83
N ILE A 237 13.55 -7.04 -17.72
CA ILE A 237 13.90 -5.64 -17.98
C ILE A 237 12.64 -4.85 -18.37
N SER A 238 11.81 -5.37 -19.29
CA SER A 238 10.58 -4.70 -19.70
C SER A 238 9.60 -4.48 -18.54
N TRP A 239 9.42 -5.47 -17.67
CA TRP A 239 8.53 -5.36 -16.52
C TRP A 239 9.07 -4.41 -15.45
N TYR A 240 10.36 -4.48 -15.13
CA TYR A 240 10.95 -3.54 -14.20
C TYR A 240 10.99 -2.11 -14.76
N GLY A 241 11.17 -1.93 -16.07
CA GLY A 241 11.04 -0.63 -16.75
C GLY A 241 9.68 -0.01 -16.50
N LYS A 242 8.62 -0.77 -16.74
CA LYS A 242 7.23 -0.36 -16.45
C LYS A 242 7.00 -0.05 -14.97
N ALA A 243 7.63 -0.77 -14.05
CA ALA A 243 7.50 -0.52 -12.63
C ALA A 243 8.24 0.76 -12.21
N ALA A 244 9.44 0.99 -12.75
CA ALA A 244 10.26 2.18 -12.52
C ALA A 244 9.55 3.45 -13.02
N GLU A 245 8.95 3.42 -14.21
CA GLU A 245 8.10 4.50 -14.75
C GLU A 245 6.93 4.86 -13.81
N ARG A 246 6.48 3.91 -13.00
CA ARG A 246 5.40 4.07 -12.01
C ARG A 246 5.91 4.44 -10.62
N GLY A 247 7.20 4.70 -10.48
CA GLY A 247 7.82 5.17 -9.24
C GLY A 247 8.20 4.07 -8.24
N GLU A 248 8.23 2.80 -8.65
CA GLU A 248 8.71 1.73 -7.78
C GLU A 248 10.23 1.79 -7.62
N VAL A 249 10.69 2.23 -6.45
CA VAL A 249 12.12 2.41 -6.15
C VAL A 249 12.90 1.10 -6.30
N ASP A 250 12.34 -0.02 -5.85
CA ASP A 250 12.96 -1.34 -5.98
C ASP A 250 13.11 -1.77 -7.44
N ALA A 251 12.27 -1.27 -8.35
CA ALA A 251 12.37 -1.59 -9.76
C ALA A 251 13.59 -0.94 -10.41
N TYR A 252 13.91 0.31 -10.03
CA TYR A 252 15.14 0.98 -10.47
C TYR A 252 16.38 0.19 -10.04
N LEU A 253 16.43 -0.32 -8.81
CA LEU A 253 17.52 -1.20 -8.37
C LEU A 253 17.65 -2.44 -9.25
N ARG A 254 16.53 -3.15 -9.50
CA ARG A 254 16.53 -4.39 -10.30
C ARG A 254 16.88 -4.15 -11.77
N LEU A 255 16.42 -3.05 -12.36
CA LEU A 255 16.85 -2.63 -13.71
C LEU A 255 18.35 -2.39 -13.74
N GLY A 256 18.84 -1.62 -12.78
CA GLY A 256 20.26 -1.34 -12.60
C GLY A 256 21.09 -2.62 -12.61
N GLU A 257 20.74 -3.57 -11.74
CA GLU A 257 21.40 -4.88 -11.63
C GLU A 257 21.38 -5.68 -12.95
N LEU A 258 20.23 -5.73 -13.63
CA LEU A 258 20.07 -6.49 -14.87
C LEU A 258 20.87 -5.90 -16.04
N LEU A 259 21.05 -4.59 -16.05
CA LEU A 259 21.68 -3.87 -17.15
C LEU A 259 23.19 -3.70 -16.97
N MET A 260 23.77 -3.98 -15.79
CA MET A 260 25.21 -3.73 -15.53
C MET A 260 26.14 -4.32 -16.60
N ALA A 261 25.81 -5.51 -17.13
CA ALA A 261 26.64 -6.19 -18.12
C ALA A 261 26.30 -5.82 -19.58
N THR A 262 25.08 -5.35 -19.85
CA THR A 262 24.57 -5.14 -21.22
C THR A 262 24.49 -3.67 -21.60
N ASP A 263 24.12 -2.80 -20.66
CA ASP A 263 24.06 -1.35 -20.80
C ASP A 263 24.48 -0.69 -19.47
N PRO A 264 25.81 -0.51 -19.25
CA PRO A 264 26.31 0.05 -18.01
C PRO A 264 25.91 1.52 -17.80
N ALA A 265 25.56 2.26 -18.86
CA ALA A 265 25.15 3.66 -18.74
C ALA A 265 23.70 3.76 -18.24
N GLU A 266 22.80 2.95 -18.80
CA GLU A 266 21.43 2.84 -18.29
C GLU A 266 21.39 2.23 -16.89
N ALA A 267 22.28 1.24 -16.61
CA ALA A 267 22.43 0.68 -15.27
C ALA A 267 22.79 1.76 -14.24
N GLU A 268 23.77 2.62 -14.55
CA GLU A 268 24.18 3.71 -13.68
C GLU A 268 23.04 4.68 -13.39
N HIS A 269 22.30 5.10 -14.43
CA HIS A 269 21.15 5.98 -14.26
C HIS A 269 20.13 5.39 -13.28
N ASN A 270 19.72 4.14 -13.49
CA ASN A 270 18.73 3.48 -12.65
C ASN A 270 19.24 3.30 -11.20
N LEU A 271 20.49 2.90 -11.01
CA LEU A 271 21.07 2.75 -9.68
C LEU A 271 21.20 4.08 -8.94
N LEU A 272 21.56 5.17 -9.63
CA LEU A 272 21.60 6.51 -9.04
C LEU A 272 20.21 6.96 -8.59
N VAL A 273 19.17 6.74 -9.40
CA VAL A 273 17.78 7.05 -9.04
C VAL A 273 17.34 6.23 -7.82
N ALA A 274 17.66 4.93 -7.79
CA ALA A 274 17.35 4.07 -6.64
C ALA A 274 18.07 4.55 -5.36
N ALA A 275 19.36 4.88 -5.44
CA ALA A 275 20.14 5.39 -4.31
C ALA A 275 19.59 6.73 -3.81
N ALA A 276 19.30 7.68 -4.71
CA ALA A 276 18.69 8.97 -4.37
C ALA A 276 17.30 8.82 -3.74
N SER A 277 16.59 7.75 -4.09
CA SER A 277 15.28 7.40 -3.53
C SER A 277 15.37 6.61 -2.21
N GLY A 278 16.57 6.41 -1.67
CA GLY A 278 16.81 5.78 -0.37
C GLY A 278 17.08 4.27 -0.42
N SER A 279 17.33 3.69 -1.59
CA SER A 279 17.75 2.29 -1.70
C SER A 279 19.24 2.14 -1.36
N PHE A 280 19.54 1.69 -0.15
CA PHE A 280 20.92 1.45 0.29
C PHE A 280 21.63 0.36 -0.55
N LEU A 281 20.89 -0.65 -1.03
CA LEU A 281 21.44 -1.71 -1.88
C LEU A 281 21.98 -1.18 -3.21
N ALA A 282 21.40 -0.08 -3.72
CA ALA A 282 21.85 0.55 -4.95
C ALA A 282 23.25 1.17 -4.82
N VAL A 283 23.64 1.61 -3.60
CA VAL A 283 24.96 2.18 -3.33
C VAL A 283 26.07 1.13 -3.53
N GLY A 284 25.91 -0.07 -2.97
CA GLY A 284 26.85 -1.17 -3.19
C GLY A 284 26.89 -1.63 -4.66
N LYS A 285 25.77 -1.53 -5.38
CA LYS A 285 25.73 -1.82 -6.82
C LYS A 285 26.42 -0.77 -7.68
N LEU A 286 26.37 0.51 -7.29
CA LEU A 286 27.14 1.57 -7.93
C LEU A 286 28.64 1.35 -7.74
N GLU A 287 29.07 0.99 -6.52
CA GLU A 287 30.46 0.61 -6.26
C GLU A 287 30.91 -0.52 -7.19
N GLU A 288 30.15 -1.62 -7.26
CA GLU A 288 30.44 -2.76 -8.14
C GLU A 288 30.52 -2.33 -9.62
N LEU A 289 29.58 -1.50 -10.08
CA LEU A 289 29.54 -0.99 -11.44
C LEU A 289 30.78 -0.15 -11.76
N TYR A 290 31.14 0.82 -10.91
CA TYR A 290 32.31 1.67 -11.16
C TYR A 290 33.62 0.88 -11.10
N ARG A 291 33.73 -0.09 -10.19
CA ARG A 291 34.91 -0.97 -10.13
C ARG A 291 35.06 -1.81 -11.39
N SER A 292 33.95 -2.28 -11.98
CA SER A 292 33.98 -3.07 -13.20
C SER A 292 34.44 -2.28 -14.44
N ARG A 293 34.39 -0.94 -14.41
CA ARG A 293 34.81 -0.05 -15.51
C ARG A 293 36.32 0.23 -15.54
N GLY A 294 37.08 -0.26 -14.57
CA GLY A 294 38.53 -0.17 -14.51
C GLY A 294 39.07 1.06 -13.75
N ASP A 295 40.40 1.20 -13.76
CA ASP A 295 41.15 2.07 -12.83
C ASP A 295 40.76 3.55 -12.88
N SER A 296 40.30 4.06 -14.03
CA SER A 296 39.86 5.46 -14.16
C SER A 296 38.65 5.82 -13.30
N TYR A 297 37.93 4.81 -12.77
CA TYR A 297 36.76 4.98 -11.90
C TYR A 297 37.01 4.52 -10.46
N SER A 298 38.26 4.18 -10.08
CA SER A 298 38.56 3.64 -8.75
C SER A 298 38.16 4.59 -7.62
N LEU A 299 38.46 5.89 -7.77
CA LEU A 299 38.09 6.92 -6.79
C LEU A 299 36.57 7.02 -6.59
N MET A 300 35.80 6.87 -7.68
CA MET A 300 34.35 6.89 -7.62
C MET A 300 33.83 5.62 -6.92
N ALA A 301 34.38 4.45 -7.26
CA ALA A 301 34.05 3.20 -6.59
C ALA A 301 34.35 3.26 -5.09
N ASP A 302 35.51 3.80 -4.69
CA ASP A 302 35.90 3.97 -3.29
C ASP A 302 34.96 4.92 -2.55
N SER A 303 34.54 6.02 -3.21
CA SER A 303 33.55 6.96 -2.64
C SER A 303 32.19 6.28 -2.37
N TRP A 304 31.72 5.44 -3.30
CA TRP A 304 30.48 4.69 -3.09
C TRP A 304 30.61 3.61 -2.02
N LYS A 305 31.79 2.98 -1.91
CA LYS A 305 32.10 2.02 -0.85
C LYS A 305 32.08 2.68 0.53
N GLU A 306 32.74 3.82 0.69
CA GLU A 306 32.75 4.58 1.94
C GLU A 306 31.33 4.98 2.36
N LEU A 307 30.48 5.37 1.40
CA LEU A 307 29.08 5.67 1.65
C LEU A 307 28.29 4.42 2.11
N ALA A 308 28.52 3.26 1.48
CA ALA A 308 27.90 2.00 1.89
C ALA A 308 28.25 1.66 3.36
N GLU A 309 29.53 1.72 3.70
CA GLU A 309 30.05 1.43 5.04
C GLU A 309 29.51 2.42 6.09
N ALA A 310 29.37 3.70 5.74
CA ALA A 310 28.77 4.71 6.61
C ALA A 310 27.30 4.42 6.91
N ILE A 311 26.50 4.06 5.89
CA ILE A 311 25.09 3.69 6.06
C ILE A 311 24.97 2.44 6.96
N GLU A 312 25.77 1.40 6.71
CA GLU A 312 25.76 0.19 7.54
C GLU A 312 26.17 0.46 8.99
N ALA A 313 27.12 1.37 9.20
CA ALA A 313 27.53 1.79 10.55
C ALA A 313 26.41 2.52 11.29
N GLU A 314 25.67 3.38 10.59
CA GLU A 314 24.50 4.08 11.14
C GLU A 314 23.37 3.11 11.51
N ASP A 315 23.02 2.16 10.63
CA ASP A 315 22.02 1.13 10.89
C ASP A 315 22.39 0.24 12.09
N ARG A 316 23.67 -0.15 12.17
CA ARG A 316 24.22 -0.93 13.29
C ARG A 316 24.15 -0.15 14.61
N ALA A 317 24.46 1.15 14.57
CA ALA A 317 24.37 2.03 15.74
C ALA A 317 22.92 2.29 16.17
N ALA A 318 21.97 2.25 15.23
CA ALA A 318 20.54 2.38 15.49
C ALA A 318 19.91 1.11 16.11
N GLY A 319 20.67 0.02 16.28
CA GLY A 319 20.18 -1.23 16.88
C GLY A 319 19.25 -2.04 15.96
N ALA A 320 19.29 -1.79 14.64
CA ALA A 320 18.64 -2.66 13.68
C ALA A 320 19.44 -3.97 13.61
N GLU A 321 18.80 -5.13 13.87
CA GLU A 321 19.36 -6.43 13.51
C GLU A 321 19.62 -6.40 12.00
N VAL A 322 20.89 -6.25 11.61
CA VAL A 322 21.33 -6.36 10.23
C VAL A 322 21.05 -7.79 9.81
N PRO A 323 20.10 -8.02 8.89
CA PRO A 323 20.04 -9.30 8.23
C PRO A 323 21.27 -9.35 7.34
N THR A 324 22.13 -10.32 7.60
CA THR A 324 23.38 -10.50 6.86
C THR A 324 23.14 -10.47 5.35
N VAL A 325 24.16 -10.12 4.56
CA VAL A 325 24.15 -10.13 3.08
C VAL A 325 23.72 -11.49 2.49
N THR A 326 23.59 -12.54 3.32
CA THR A 326 23.02 -13.85 3.02
C THR A 326 21.54 -14.04 3.37
N GLU A 327 20.91 -13.20 4.20
CA GLU A 327 19.54 -13.38 4.72
C GLU A 327 18.49 -12.48 4.07
N HIS A 328 18.88 -11.41 3.35
CA HIS A 328 17.93 -10.59 2.57
C HIS A 328 17.68 -11.03 1.13
N ARG A 329 18.19 -12.20 0.76
CA ARG A 329 17.66 -12.98 -0.38
C ARG A 329 16.18 -13.38 -0.19
N ASN A 330 15.57 -13.15 0.99
CA ASN A 330 14.27 -13.71 1.38
C ASN A 330 13.24 -12.73 2.00
N ASN A 331 13.50 -11.42 2.07
CA ASN A 331 12.50 -10.47 2.62
C ASN A 331 11.53 -9.86 1.60
N TYR A 332 11.78 -10.10 0.31
CA TYR A 332 10.69 -10.50 -0.57
C TYR A 332 10.65 -12.03 -0.51
N LYS A 333 9.54 -12.62 -0.04
CA LYS A 333 9.20 -13.98 -0.46
C LYS A 333 8.46 -13.81 -1.78
N PRO A 334 9.16 -13.78 -2.94
CA PRO A 334 8.43 -13.88 -4.19
C PRO A 334 7.63 -15.18 -4.12
N TYR A 335 6.45 -15.14 -4.71
CA TYR A 335 5.64 -16.32 -4.94
C TYR A 335 6.54 -17.48 -5.41
N ARG A 336 6.69 -18.51 -4.57
CA ARG A 336 7.37 -19.76 -4.93
C ARG A 336 6.32 -20.67 -5.55
N PRO A 337 6.27 -20.85 -6.88
CA PRO A 337 5.45 -21.92 -7.44
C PRO A 337 5.94 -23.25 -6.87
N ILE A 338 5.00 -24.00 -6.29
CA ILE A 338 5.25 -25.36 -5.84
C ILE A 338 5.66 -26.15 -7.08
N ARG A 339 6.87 -26.72 -7.04
CA ARG A 339 7.34 -27.66 -8.07
C ARG A 339 6.27 -28.72 -8.26
N SER A 340 5.61 -28.73 -9.42
CA SER A 340 4.89 -29.92 -9.85
C SER A 340 5.94 -30.99 -10.12
N HIS A 341 6.23 -31.83 -9.13
CA HIS A 341 6.88 -33.10 -9.41
C HIS A 341 5.91 -33.88 -10.28
N LYS A 342 6.08 -33.76 -11.61
CA LYS A 342 5.63 -34.79 -12.53
C LYS A 342 6.38 -36.06 -12.13
N ARG A 343 5.72 -36.91 -11.33
CA ARG A 343 6.11 -38.30 -11.19
C ARG A 343 6.02 -38.89 -12.61
N ARG A 344 7.19 -39.16 -13.21
CA ARG A 344 7.32 -40.27 -14.14
C ARG A 344 7.34 -41.55 -13.31
#